data_AF-Q0D1A9-F1
#
_entry.id   AF-Q0D1A9-F1
#
_cell.length_a   1.000
_cell.length_b   1.000
_cell.length_c   1.000
_cell.angle_alpha   90.00
_cell.angle_beta   90.00
_cell.angle_gamma   90.00
#
_symmetry.space_group_name_H-M   'P 1'
#
loop_
_entity.id
_entity.type
_entity.pdbx_description
1 polymer ?
#
loop_
_entity_poly.entity_id
_entity_poly.type
_entity_poly.pdbx_seq_one_letter_code
_entity_poly.pdbx_strand_id
1 'polypeptide(L)'
;MPQISSLAARTRRIIPAAGNRLARFSTSSRSYDYADTLPNLKIGAHTRVLFQGFTGTSAPTATANVKESLAWGTKIVGGVKPGVEGEHLGLPVFPSVKAAQEKARPDASAIYVPGNQTAQAIEEAVEAEIPLVVAVAEHVPIHDMLRIHSMLKTQSKTRLVGANCPGIISAIGKCRIGFQPLPCFAPGKVGIVAKSGTLSYETVASTTRAGLGQSLCISMGGDVLAGTNFVDALKIFEDDPDTEGMIIVGEIGGTAEMDAAEWIKDYNRRTANPKPIMALVGGLYAPSGRIMGHAGAWTAIGEPGPEEKYQALERAGAVMVNHPEKFGERMKTLLASRSRASGAVATSNAAGQRRGLHTMRRVIPRRQGMFPQNQKRSLFVKQFQALDMLREKSIPVREATPAESDIYLNLTVDRTALSPCILASTSADFTPAATSRFPFPYATTQFTDGENSIVEAVASHLQLPPSAKGRLAELIQALWEIFKEKEAYLLEVRTISVDGAFEVRGARFGFDDAAFRSSGRQEEVHRLRQLEEEVHEEVEAEKDGIVYVKLDGEGSIGTLGKIPTPSVQLHTKTNKQ
;
A
#
# COMPACT_ATOMS: atom_id res chain seq x y z
N MET A 1 69.30 -30.26 67.61
CA MET A 1 68.26 -29.72 66.70
C MET A 1 68.60 -30.24 65.30
N PRO A 2 67.73 -31.01 64.65
CA PRO A 2 66.44 -30.49 64.19
C PRO A 2 65.23 -31.27 64.69
N GLN A 3 64.06 -30.64 64.58
CA GLN A 3 62.76 -31.24 64.80
C GLN A 3 61.90 -31.17 63.55
N ILE A 4 60.94 -32.10 63.56
CA ILE A 4 60.20 -32.71 62.48
C ILE A 4 58.84 -32.03 62.27
N SER A 5 58.36 -32.20 61.04
CA SER A 5 57.05 -31.90 60.44
C SER A 5 55.79 -32.35 61.18
N SER A 6 54.67 -31.67 60.88
CA SER A 6 53.33 -32.28 60.74
C SER A 6 52.45 -31.53 59.71
N LEU A 7 51.49 -32.25 59.11
CA LEU A 7 50.65 -31.93 57.94
C LEU A 7 49.48 -30.94 58.20
N ALA A 8 48.95 -30.29 57.14
CA ALA A 8 47.48 -30.24 56.86
C ALA A 8 47.07 -29.62 55.49
N ALA A 9 46.18 -30.36 54.80
CA ALA A 9 44.97 -29.99 54.02
C ALA A 9 44.95 -28.88 52.93
N ARG A 10 44.50 -29.30 51.73
CA ARG A 10 44.09 -28.49 50.55
C ARG A 10 42.67 -27.91 50.72
N THR A 11 42.50 -26.62 50.40
CA THR A 11 41.20 -25.96 50.21
C THR A 11 41.06 -25.50 48.75
N ARG A 12 40.01 -25.96 48.05
CA ARG A 12 39.64 -25.49 46.70
C ARG A 12 39.00 -24.10 46.81
N ARG A 13 39.61 -23.08 46.17
CA ARG A 13 38.98 -21.78 45.92
C ARG A 13 38.17 -21.83 44.62
N ILE A 14 36.89 -21.51 44.73
CA ILE A 14 35.95 -21.29 43.63
C ILE A 14 36.29 -19.93 43.00
N ILE A 15 36.54 -19.90 41.69
CA ILE A 15 36.68 -18.67 40.90
C ILE A 15 35.27 -18.32 40.38
N PRO A 16 34.71 -17.13 40.68
CA PRO A 16 33.44 -16.73 40.07
C PRO A 16 33.70 -16.32 38.61
N ALA A 17 32.93 -16.91 37.70
CA ALA A 17 32.91 -16.54 36.29
C ALA A 17 32.43 -15.08 36.15
N ALA A 18 33.30 -14.21 35.64
CA ALA A 18 32.95 -12.85 35.28
C ALA A 18 31.96 -12.88 34.09
N GLY A 19 30.69 -12.67 34.39
CA GLY A 19 29.69 -12.37 33.36
C GLY A 19 30.01 -11.03 32.73
N ASN A 20 30.22 -11.01 31.42
CA ASN A 20 30.30 -9.78 30.61
C ASN A 20 28.96 -9.03 30.71
N ARG A 21 28.78 -8.24 31.76
CA ARG A 21 27.83 -7.12 31.76
C ARG A 21 28.49 -6.03 30.92
N LEU A 22 28.23 -6.04 29.62
CA LEU A 22 28.41 -4.86 28.79
C LEU A 22 27.55 -3.75 29.39
N ALA A 23 28.19 -2.84 30.13
CA ALA A 23 27.55 -1.62 30.61
C ALA A 23 27.13 -0.83 29.37
N ARG A 24 25.81 -0.68 29.18
CA ARG A 24 25.27 0.18 28.14
C ARG A 24 25.57 1.63 28.54
N PHE A 25 26.48 2.29 27.81
CA PHE A 25 26.82 3.70 28.00
C PHE A 25 25.74 4.68 27.48
N SER A 26 24.59 4.18 27.03
CA SER A 26 23.46 4.98 26.56
C SER A 26 22.22 4.70 27.41
N THR A 27 21.68 5.78 27.98
CA THR A 27 20.43 5.83 28.76
C THR A 27 19.22 6.23 27.92
N SER A 28 19.37 6.35 26.60
CA SER A 28 18.30 6.74 25.70
C SER A 28 17.23 5.65 25.66
N SER A 29 15.98 5.99 26.03
CA SER A 29 14.84 5.10 25.83
C SER A 29 14.72 4.75 24.35
N ARG A 30 14.63 3.45 24.01
CA ARG A 30 14.36 3.02 22.63
C ARG A 30 13.05 3.66 22.19
N SER A 31 13.11 4.50 21.15
CA SER A 31 11.91 5.00 20.49
C SER A 31 11.31 3.85 19.71
N TYR A 32 10.15 3.35 20.14
CA TYR A 32 9.42 2.36 19.37
C TYR A 32 8.60 3.07 18.29
N ASP A 33 8.57 2.50 17.09
CA ASP A 33 7.81 3.03 15.96
C ASP A 33 6.99 1.95 15.25
N TYR A 34 6.32 2.33 14.17
CA TYR A 34 5.49 1.39 13.41
C TYR A 34 6.32 0.25 12.79
N ALA A 35 7.59 0.46 12.45
CA ALA A 35 8.45 -0.58 11.88
C ALA A 35 8.76 -1.70 12.88
N ASP A 36 8.71 -1.44 14.19
CA ASP A 36 8.85 -2.49 15.22
C ASP A 36 7.72 -3.55 15.16
N THR A 37 6.61 -3.28 14.47
CA THR A 37 5.49 -4.23 14.28
C THR A 37 5.72 -5.23 13.15
N LEU A 38 6.79 -5.11 12.36
CA LEU A 38 7.09 -6.02 11.25
C LEU A 38 7.00 -7.51 11.61
N PRO A 39 7.53 -7.99 12.77
CA PRO A 39 7.44 -9.39 13.15
C PRO A 39 6.01 -9.96 13.19
N ASN A 40 4.99 -9.10 13.37
CA ASN A 40 3.58 -9.53 13.41
C ASN A 40 3.08 -10.06 12.06
N LEU A 41 3.79 -9.77 10.95
CA LEU A 41 3.49 -10.35 9.64
C LEU A 41 3.82 -11.85 9.55
N LYS A 42 4.66 -12.39 10.45
CA LYS A 42 5.09 -13.80 10.43
C LYS A 42 4.05 -14.73 11.06
N ILE A 43 2.91 -14.86 10.40
CA ILE A 43 1.84 -15.75 10.84
C ILE A 43 2.19 -17.24 10.62
N GLY A 44 1.56 -18.12 11.41
CA GLY A 44 1.68 -19.57 11.26
C GLY A 44 0.74 -20.34 12.18
N ALA A 45 1.03 -21.61 12.43
CA ALA A 45 0.15 -22.51 13.19
C ALA A 45 -0.11 -22.05 14.64
N HIS A 46 0.77 -21.20 15.17
CA HIS A 46 0.65 -20.61 16.51
C HIS A 46 -0.34 -19.44 16.56
N THR A 47 -0.59 -18.76 15.44
CA THR A 47 -1.34 -17.50 15.36
C THR A 47 -2.82 -17.72 15.65
N ARG A 48 -3.34 -17.09 16.70
CA ARG A 48 -4.76 -17.08 17.06
C ARG A 48 -5.50 -15.94 16.37
N VAL A 49 -6.54 -16.26 15.62
CA VAL A 49 -7.25 -15.29 14.77
C VAL A 49 -8.64 -15.00 15.33
N LEU A 50 -8.93 -13.71 15.52
CA LEU A 50 -10.25 -13.16 15.83
C LEU A 50 -10.91 -12.66 14.54
N PHE A 51 -12.23 -12.80 14.40
CA PHE A 51 -12.98 -12.24 13.27
C PHE A 51 -13.86 -11.06 13.69
N GLN A 52 -13.65 -9.88 13.13
CA GLN A 52 -14.58 -8.75 13.26
C GLN A 52 -15.61 -8.79 12.11
N GLY A 53 -16.87 -8.51 12.40
CA GLY A 53 -17.98 -8.71 11.45
C GLY A 53 -18.46 -10.15 11.38
N PHE A 54 -18.27 -10.93 12.46
CA PHE A 54 -18.48 -12.38 12.48
C PHE A 54 -19.94 -12.81 12.25
N THR A 55 -20.90 -12.06 12.81
CA THR A 55 -22.36 -12.31 12.71
C THR A 55 -23.16 -11.05 12.34
N GLY A 56 -22.52 -10.09 11.63
CA GLY A 56 -23.14 -8.84 11.14
C GLY A 56 -23.73 -8.94 9.71
N THR A 57 -23.92 -7.81 9.03
CA THR A 57 -24.43 -7.78 7.64
C THR A 57 -23.54 -8.56 6.66
N SER A 58 -22.21 -8.51 6.85
CA SER A 58 -21.24 -9.32 6.10
C SER A 58 -21.09 -10.75 6.60
N ALA A 59 -21.93 -11.20 7.54
CA ALA A 59 -21.83 -12.53 8.16
C ALA A 59 -21.78 -13.68 7.16
N PRO A 60 -22.51 -13.70 6.02
CA PRO A 60 -22.41 -14.80 5.08
C PRO A 60 -20.98 -14.95 4.54
N THR A 61 -20.34 -13.84 4.16
CA THR A 61 -18.95 -13.80 3.67
C THR A 61 -17.97 -14.18 4.78
N ALA A 62 -18.11 -13.61 5.99
CA ALA A 62 -17.26 -13.94 7.12
C ALA A 62 -17.39 -15.42 7.52
N THR A 63 -18.62 -15.94 7.60
CA THR A 63 -18.94 -17.34 7.94
C THR A 63 -18.33 -18.31 6.94
N ALA A 64 -18.42 -18.03 5.63
CA ALA A 64 -17.80 -18.86 4.60
C ALA A 64 -16.27 -18.90 4.77
N ASN A 65 -15.65 -17.74 4.95
CA ASN A 65 -14.20 -17.64 5.15
C ASN A 65 -13.71 -18.29 6.44
N VAL A 66 -14.50 -18.23 7.52
CA VAL A 66 -14.21 -18.92 8.79
C VAL A 66 -14.23 -20.43 8.57
N LYS A 67 -15.25 -20.97 7.90
CA LYS A 67 -15.33 -22.41 7.60
C LYS A 67 -14.14 -22.90 6.76
N GLU A 68 -13.80 -22.17 5.70
CA GLU A 68 -12.63 -22.50 4.87
C GLU A 68 -11.32 -22.39 5.63
N SER A 69 -11.17 -21.36 6.48
CA SER A 69 -9.95 -21.14 7.26
C SER A 69 -9.79 -22.21 8.36
N LEU A 70 -10.88 -22.63 9.02
CA LEU A 70 -10.86 -23.78 9.93
C LEU A 70 -10.45 -25.06 9.20
N ALA A 71 -11.01 -25.32 8.02
CA ALA A 71 -10.66 -26.48 7.21
C ALA A 71 -9.20 -26.44 6.72
N TRP A 72 -8.62 -25.25 6.53
CA TRP A 72 -7.21 -25.07 6.20
C TRP A 72 -6.27 -25.38 7.37
N GLY A 73 -6.74 -25.18 8.61
CA GLY A 73 -5.97 -25.33 9.84
C GLY A 73 -5.73 -24.03 10.62
N THR A 74 -6.35 -22.91 10.22
CA THR A 74 -6.25 -21.64 10.95
C THR A 74 -6.85 -21.79 12.35
N LYS A 75 -6.10 -21.34 13.37
CA LYS A 75 -6.55 -21.33 14.76
C LYS A 75 -7.45 -20.13 15.04
N ILE A 76 -8.74 -20.28 14.81
CA ILE A 76 -9.74 -19.23 15.09
C ILE A 76 -10.18 -19.31 16.55
N VAL A 77 -10.19 -18.18 17.25
CA VAL A 77 -10.51 -18.12 18.70
C VAL A 77 -11.86 -17.47 19.00
N GLY A 78 -12.58 -17.01 17.99
CA GLY A 78 -13.89 -16.39 18.11
C GLY A 78 -14.09 -15.26 17.12
N GLY A 79 -15.14 -14.48 17.34
CA GLY A 79 -15.36 -13.25 16.60
C GLY A 79 -16.09 -12.19 17.41
N VAL A 80 -16.18 -10.99 16.84
CA VAL A 80 -16.77 -9.83 17.49
C VAL A 80 -18.06 -9.44 16.77
N LYS A 81 -19.08 -9.15 17.58
CA LYS A 81 -20.26 -8.40 17.18
C LYS A 81 -20.55 -7.36 18.27
N PRO A 82 -20.55 -6.05 17.95
CA PRO A 82 -20.75 -5.00 18.94
C PRO A 82 -21.96 -5.25 19.84
N GLY A 83 -21.73 -5.28 21.16
CA GLY A 83 -22.77 -5.43 22.19
C GLY A 83 -23.38 -6.83 22.31
N VAL A 84 -22.87 -7.84 21.60
CA VAL A 84 -23.43 -9.20 21.61
C VAL A 84 -22.43 -10.20 22.16
N GLU A 85 -22.86 -10.97 23.16
CA GLU A 85 -22.17 -12.20 23.60
C GLU A 85 -22.94 -13.42 23.09
N GLY A 86 -22.23 -14.48 22.71
CA GLY A 86 -22.89 -15.71 22.26
C GLY A 86 -21.93 -16.70 21.62
N GLU A 87 -22.46 -17.51 20.70
CA GLU A 87 -21.71 -18.52 19.96
C GLU A 87 -22.11 -18.51 18.49
N HIS A 88 -21.15 -18.74 17.60
CA HIS A 88 -21.38 -18.96 16.17
C HIS A 88 -20.35 -19.94 15.63
N LEU A 89 -20.78 -20.95 14.89
CA LEU A 89 -19.92 -22.05 14.39
C LEU A 89 -19.12 -22.78 15.51
N GLY A 90 -19.66 -22.89 16.72
CA GLY A 90 -18.94 -23.52 17.84
C GLY A 90 -17.84 -22.63 18.45
N LEU A 91 -17.79 -21.34 18.08
CA LEU A 91 -16.79 -20.38 18.53
C LEU A 91 -17.46 -19.21 19.27
N PRO A 92 -16.81 -18.63 20.29
CA PRO A 92 -17.39 -17.55 21.07
C PRO A 92 -17.55 -16.27 20.22
N VAL A 93 -18.67 -15.58 20.45
CA VAL A 93 -18.94 -14.22 19.99
C VAL A 93 -18.72 -13.29 21.17
N PHE A 94 -17.82 -12.33 20.99
CA PHE A 94 -17.47 -11.32 21.98
C PHE A 94 -18.18 -9.99 21.65
N PRO A 95 -18.51 -9.18 22.67
CA PRO A 95 -19.23 -7.93 22.49
C PRO A 95 -18.33 -6.78 22.00
N SER A 96 -17.01 -6.94 22.09
CA SER A 96 -15.98 -6.00 21.62
C SER A 96 -14.64 -6.71 21.40
N VAL A 97 -13.74 -6.09 20.63
CA VAL A 97 -12.36 -6.55 20.45
C VAL A 97 -11.60 -6.53 21.78
N LYS A 98 -11.85 -5.54 22.63
CA LYS A 98 -11.28 -5.49 23.99
C LYS A 98 -11.65 -6.71 24.83
N ALA A 99 -12.92 -7.09 24.84
CA ALA A 99 -13.38 -8.28 25.57
C ALA A 99 -12.76 -9.57 24.97
N ALA A 100 -12.62 -9.63 23.65
CA ALA A 100 -11.91 -10.72 22.99
C ALA A 100 -10.41 -10.74 23.35
N GLN A 101 -9.78 -9.58 23.49
CA GLN A 101 -8.38 -9.45 23.91
C GLN A 101 -8.17 -9.96 25.33
N GLU A 102 -9.05 -9.61 26.26
CA GLU A 102 -8.98 -10.08 27.65
C GLU A 102 -9.21 -11.60 27.76
N LYS A 103 -10.22 -12.13 27.05
CA LYS A 103 -10.67 -13.53 27.19
C LYS A 103 -9.87 -14.50 26.31
N ALA A 104 -9.61 -14.15 25.05
CA ALA A 104 -9.01 -15.03 24.04
C ALA A 104 -7.58 -14.63 23.64
N ARG A 105 -7.16 -13.38 23.92
CA ARG A 105 -5.83 -12.82 23.62
C ARG A 105 -5.39 -13.06 22.16
N PRO A 106 -6.20 -12.81 21.12
CA PRO A 106 -5.81 -13.10 19.74
C PRO A 106 -4.49 -12.43 19.33
N ASP A 107 -3.76 -13.11 18.45
CA ASP A 107 -2.52 -12.60 17.87
C ASP A 107 -2.81 -11.81 16.57
N ALA A 108 -3.98 -12.03 15.97
CA ALA A 108 -4.44 -11.30 14.79
C ALA A 108 -5.97 -11.11 14.77
N SER A 109 -6.42 -10.07 14.07
CA SER A 109 -7.82 -9.78 13.78
C SER A 109 -8.06 -9.69 12.27
N ALA A 110 -9.04 -10.46 11.77
CA ALA A 110 -9.52 -10.42 10.40
C ALA A 110 -10.80 -9.57 10.34
N ILE A 111 -10.78 -8.48 9.59
CA ILE A 111 -11.89 -7.52 9.51
C ILE A 111 -12.72 -7.78 8.26
N TYR A 112 -13.93 -8.30 8.47
CA TYR A 112 -14.96 -8.56 7.44
C TYR A 112 -16.18 -7.67 7.65
N VAL A 113 -15.97 -6.37 7.85
CA VAL A 113 -17.06 -5.37 7.90
C VAL A 113 -17.12 -4.61 6.57
N PRO A 114 -18.23 -3.94 6.23
CA PRO A 114 -18.30 -3.10 5.03
C PRO A 114 -17.30 -1.93 5.05
N GLY A 115 -17.00 -1.35 3.87
CA GLY A 115 -15.98 -0.29 3.73
C GLY A 115 -16.19 0.90 4.68
N ASN A 116 -17.44 1.36 4.83
CA ASN A 116 -17.81 2.47 5.72
C ASN A 116 -17.64 2.18 7.23
N GLN A 117 -17.48 0.91 7.62
CA GLN A 117 -17.27 0.50 9.01
C GLN A 117 -15.82 0.04 9.27
N THR A 118 -15.00 -0.06 8.21
CA THR A 118 -13.68 -0.68 8.29
C THR A 118 -12.71 0.13 9.16
N ALA A 119 -12.76 1.46 9.06
CA ALA A 119 -11.91 2.33 9.87
C ALA A 119 -12.17 2.14 11.37
N GLN A 120 -13.43 2.17 11.78
CA GLN A 120 -13.82 1.95 13.17
C GLN A 120 -13.38 0.57 13.69
N ALA A 121 -13.49 -0.48 12.88
CA ALA A 121 -13.03 -1.82 13.24
C ALA A 121 -11.49 -1.91 13.36
N ILE A 122 -10.74 -1.15 12.55
CA ILE A 122 -9.28 -1.05 12.68
C ILE A 122 -8.94 -0.30 13.97
N GLU A 123 -9.60 0.82 14.26
CA GLU A 123 -9.41 1.62 15.48
C GLU A 123 -9.62 0.78 16.74
N GLU A 124 -10.71 0.01 16.79
CA GLU A 124 -11.02 -0.86 17.94
C GLU A 124 -9.91 -1.91 18.15
N ALA A 125 -9.34 -2.45 17.07
CA ALA A 125 -8.25 -3.41 17.15
C ALA A 125 -6.89 -2.79 17.52
N VAL A 126 -6.62 -1.56 17.06
CA VAL A 126 -5.43 -0.79 17.45
C VAL A 126 -5.51 -0.42 18.93
N GLU A 127 -6.67 0.05 19.41
CA GLU A 127 -6.90 0.37 20.82
C GLU A 127 -6.74 -0.85 21.73
N ALA A 128 -7.18 -2.03 21.28
CA ALA A 128 -6.98 -3.29 21.98
C ALA A 128 -5.56 -3.89 21.82
N GLU A 129 -4.65 -3.19 21.13
CA GLU A 129 -3.28 -3.63 20.83
C GLU A 129 -3.21 -5.02 20.17
N ILE A 130 -4.14 -5.34 19.28
CA ILE A 130 -4.08 -6.61 18.53
C ILE A 130 -2.84 -6.58 17.61
N PRO A 131 -1.92 -7.56 17.69
CA PRO A 131 -0.63 -7.46 16.99
C PRO A 131 -0.73 -7.32 15.46
N LEU A 132 -1.64 -8.06 14.83
CA LEU A 132 -1.88 -7.98 13.39
C LEU A 132 -3.36 -7.73 13.09
N VAL A 133 -3.64 -6.76 12.22
CA VAL A 133 -4.97 -6.48 11.68
C VAL A 133 -4.94 -6.68 10.17
N VAL A 134 -5.91 -7.42 9.65
CA VAL A 134 -6.05 -7.69 8.22
C VAL A 134 -7.43 -7.21 7.77
N ALA A 135 -7.46 -6.12 7.02
CA ALA A 135 -8.68 -5.52 6.50
C ALA A 135 -8.90 -5.92 5.04
N VAL A 136 -10.01 -6.62 4.79
CA VAL A 136 -10.29 -7.17 3.45
C VAL A 136 -11.24 -6.31 2.62
N ALA A 137 -11.95 -5.38 3.26
CA ALA A 137 -12.98 -4.58 2.61
C ALA A 137 -12.40 -3.68 1.53
N GLU A 138 -13.11 -3.59 0.41
CA GLU A 138 -12.87 -2.60 -0.63
C GLU A 138 -13.74 -1.35 -0.38
N HIS A 139 -13.42 -0.25 -1.05
CA HIS A 139 -14.16 1.02 -0.94
C HIS A 139 -14.16 1.58 0.49
N VAL A 140 -13.01 1.48 1.18
CA VAL A 140 -12.78 2.25 2.40
C VAL A 140 -12.46 3.69 2.00
N PRO A 141 -13.12 4.70 2.58
CA PRO A 141 -12.86 6.10 2.22
C PRO A 141 -11.40 6.49 2.46
N ILE A 142 -10.82 7.27 1.55
CA ILE A 142 -9.39 7.65 1.61
C ILE A 142 -9.07 8.47 2.87
N HIS A 143 -10.00 9.32 3.30
CA HIS A 143 -9.87 10.14 4.51
C HIS A 143 -9.89 9.33 5.80
N ASP A 144 -10.65 8.24 5.79
CA ASP A 144 -10.61 7.27 6.87
C ASP A 144 -9.24 6.59 6.93
N MET A 145 -8.72 6.14 5.78
CA MET A 145 -7.39 5.53 5.73
C MET A 145 -6.26 6.50 6.11
N LEU A 146 -6.34 7.78 5.72
CA LEU A 146 -5.40 8.82 6.17
C LEU A 146 -5.39 8.97 7.70
N ARG A 147 -6.57 8.93 8.32
CA ARG A 147 -6.73 8.97 9.78
C ARG A 147 -6.13 7.73 10.45
N ILE A 148 -6.43 6.54 9.91
CA ILE A 148 -5.85 5.27 10.38
C ILE A 148 -4.32 5.31 10.30
N HIS A 149 -3.75 5.75 9.17
CA HIS A 149 -2.30 5.86 9.04
C HIS A 149 -1.67 6.86 9.99
N SER A 150 -2.37 7.96 10.31
CA SER A 150 -1.93 8.88 11.35
C SER A 150 -1.87 8.21 12.72
N MET A 151 -2.84 7.33 13.06
CA MET A 151 -2.85 6.58 14.32
C MET A 151 -1.79 5.46 14.34
N LEU A 152 -1.63 4.73 13.24
CA LEU A 152 -0.66 3.62 13.16
C LEU A 152 0.78 4.11 13.41
N LYS A 153 1.11 5.34 13.00
CA LYS A 153 2.42 5.97 13.24
C LYS A 153 2.70 6.32 14.70
N THR A 154 1.69 6.38 15.56
CA THR A 154 1.87 6.75 16.98
C THR A 154 2.06 5.54 17.90
N GLN A 155 2.15 4.34 17.35
CA GLN A 155 2.18 3.09 18.11
C GLN A 155 3.11 2.04 17.48
N SER A 156 3.39 0.98 18.24
CA SER A 156 4.37 -0.07 17.90
C SER A 156 3.89 -1.49 18.23
N LYS A 157 2.56 -1.68 18.34
CA LYS A 157 1.90 -2.94 18.69
C LYS A 157 1.21 -3.60 17.51
N THR A 158 0.43 -2.82 16.76
CA THR A 158 -0.47 -3.32 15.71
C THR A 158 0.10 -3.04 14.34
N ARG A 159 0.20 -4.06 13.49
CA ARG A 159 0.49 -3.96 12.04
C ARG A 159 -0.82 -4.08 11.26
N LEU A 160 -0.96 -3.31 10.18
CA LEU A 160 -2.11 -3.39 9.27
C LEU A 160 -1.68 -4.02 7.93
N VAL A 161 -2.44 -5.01 7.47
CA VAL A 161 -2.42 -5.53 6.10
C VAL A 161 -3.73 -5.15 5.43
N GLY A 162 -3.65 -4.55 4.24
CA GLY A 162 -4.79 -3.93 3.57
C GLY A 162 -4.94 -2.43 3.86
N ALA A 163 -6.12 -1.83 3.67
CA ALA A 163 -7.39 -2.45 3.26
C ALA A 163 -7.40 -2.91 1.78
N ASN A 164 -8.57 -3.29 1.25
CA ASN A 164 -8.75 -3.72 -0.15
C ASN A 164 -7.74 -4.81 -0.56
N CYS A 165 -7.68 -5.87 0.24
CA CYS A 165 -6.70 -6.93 0.04
C CYS A 165 -7.30 -8.32 0.26
N PRO A 166 -6.87 -9.35 -0.49
CA PRO A 166 -7.06 -10.75 -0.15
C PRO A 166 -6.65 -11.16 1.26
N GLY A 167 -5.74 -10.42 1.89
CA GLY A 167 -5.15 -10.71 3.19
C GLY A 167 -3.79 -11.38 3.13
N ILE A 168 -3.46 -12.17 4.15
CA ILE A 168 -2.16 -12.82 4.36
C ILE A 168 -2.35 -14.32 4.61
N ILE A 169 -1.46 -15.15 4.04
CA ILE A 169 -1.52 -16.62 4.18
C ILE A 169 -0.13 -17.23 4.28
N SER A 170 0.10 -17.99 5.35
CA SER A 170 1.25 -18.89 5.50
C SER A 170 0.82 -20.30 5.10
N ALA A 171 1.34 -20.77 3.97
CA ALA A 171 0.97 -22.09 3.47
C ALA A 171 1.65 -23.21 4.27
N ILE A 172 2.88 -22.98 4.74
CA ILE A 172 3.61 -23.88 5.65
C ILE A 172 2.94 -23.93 7.02
N GLY A 173 2.65 -22.76 7.60
CA GLY A 173 2.04 -22.66 8.92
C GLY A 173 0.55 -22.97 8.95
N LYS A 174 -0.07 -23.31 7.82
CA LYS A 174 -1.51 -23.58 7.69
C LYS A 174 -2.39 -22.49 8.33
N CYS A 175 -1.97 -21.24 8.16
CA CYS A 175 -2.66 -20.08 8.69
C CYS A 175 -3.07 -19.15 7.55
N ARG A 176 -4.38 -18.93 7.42
CA ARG A 176 -5.00 -18.01 6.45
C ARG A 176 -5.78 -16.95 7.21
N ILE A 177 -5.52 -15.69 6.88
CA ILE A 177 -6.28 -14.54 7.34
C ILE A 177 -6.67 -13.74 6.10
N GLY A 178 -7.89 -13.97 5.60
CA GLY A 178 -8.34 -13.39 4.34
C GLY A 178 -9.18 -14.34 3.50
N PHE A 179 -9.37 -14.00 2.22
CA PHE A 179 -10.26 -14.69 1.29
C PHE A 179 -9.57 -15.40 0.12
N GLN A 180 -8.30 -15.79 0.28
CA GLN A 180 -7.50 -16.44 -0.76
C GLN A 180 -8.07 -17.81 -1.20
N PRO A 181 -8.06 -18.17 -2.50
CA PRO A 181 -8.58 -19.45 -3.00
C PRO A 181 -7.63 -20.61 -2.67
N LEU A 182 -7.88 -21.31 -1.55
CA LEU A 182 -7.01 -22.37 -0.99
C LEU A 182 -6.56 -23.46 -1.97
N PRO A 183 -7.38 -23.95 -2.93
CA PRO A 183 -6.95 -25.03 -3.83
C PRO A 183 -5.70 -24.71 -4.66
N CYS A 184 -5.36 -23.42 -4.82
CA CYS A 184 -4.16 -23.00 -5.54
C CYS A 184 -2.88 -23.05 -4.70
N PHE A 185 -3.00 -23.11 -3.36
CA PHE A 185 -1.88 -22.98 -2.43
C PHE A 185 -1.30 -24.33 -2.04
N ALA A 186 0.02 -24.40 -1.99
CA ALA A 186 0.75 -25.54 -1.46
C ALA A 186 1.91 -25.06 -0.58
N PRO A 187 2.21 -25.71 0.56
CA PRO A 187 3.42 -25.42 1.32
C PRO A 187 4.65 -25.52 0.41
N GLY A 188 5.56 -24.58 0.54
CA GLY A 188 6.75 -24.52 -0.29
C GLY A 188 7.62 -23.33 0.05
N LYS A 189 8.39 -22.85 -0.91
CA LYS A 189 9.58 -22.03 -0.62
C LYS A 189 9.57 -20.62 -1.20
N VAL A 190 8.47 -20.20 -1.80
CA VAL A 190 8.38 -18.90 -2.46
C VAL A 190 7.56 -17.93 -1.61
N GLY A 191 8.19 -16.82 -1.22
CA GLY A 191 7.51 -15.68 -0.61
C GLY A 191 6.91 -14.77 -1.69
N ILE A 192 5.65 -14.37 -1.54
CA ILE A 192 4.96 -13.54 -2.54
C ILE A 192 4.39 -12.29 -1.87
N VAL A 193 4.69 -11.13 -2.41
CA VAL A 193 4.04 -9.87 -2.03
C VAL A 193 3.39 -9.23 -3.25
N ALA A 194 2.13 -8.83 -3.12
CA ALA A 194 1.33 -8.35 -4.25
C ALA A 194 0.39 -7.20 -3.85
N LYS A 195 0.17 -6.25 -4.76
CA LYS A 195 -0.95 -5.29 -4.67
C LYS A 195 -2.26 -5.93 -5.11
N SER A 196 -2.23 -6.64 -6.25
CA SER A 196 -3.40 -7.28 -6.85
C SER A 196 -3.65 -8.70 -6.34
N GLY A 197 -4.89 -8.97 -5.95
CA GLY A 197 -5.31 -10.30 -5.54
C GLY A 197 -5.33 -11.32 -6.67
N THR A 198 -5.92 -10.99 -7.81
CA THR A 198 -6.02 -11.93 -8.96
C THR A 198 -4.65 -12.27 -9.52
N LEU A 199 -3.77 -11.28 -9.70
CA LEU A 199 -2.39 -11.54 -10.14
C LEU A 199 -1.60 -12.33 -9.09
N SER A 200 -1.87 -12.14 -7.79
CA SER A 200 -1.28 -12.97 -6.75
C SER A 200 -1.71 -14.43 -6.86
N TYR A 201 -2.99 -14.71 -7.16
CA TYR A 201 -3.50 -16.07 -7.29
C TYR A 201 -2.94 -16.78 -8.52
N GLU A 202 -2.77 -16.07 -9.63
CA GLU A 202 -2.10 -16.61 -10.82
C GLU A 202 -0.61 -16.92 -10.55
N THR A 203 0.05 -16.07 -9.77
CA THR A 203 1.45 -16.27 -9.34
C THR A 203 1.57 -17.49 -8.42
N VAL A 204 0.65 -17.62 -7.46
CA VAL A 204 0.53 -18.79 -6.57
C VAL A 204 0.29 -20.05 -7.41
N ALA A 205 -0.68 -20.03 -8.32
CA ALA A 205 -0.99 -21.17 -9.17
C ALA A 205 0.20 -21.56 -10.06
N SER A 206 0.92 -20.59 -10.63
CA SER A 206 2.14 -20.81 -11.42
C SER A 206 3.24 -21.50 -10.60
N THR A 207 3.51 -21.00 -9.38
CA THR A 207 4.54 -21.57 -8.50
C THR A 207 4.16 -22.94 -7.94
N THR A 208 2.88 -23.18 -7.65
CA THR A 208 2.36 -24.50 -7.27
C THR A 208 2.50 -25.50 -8.41
N ARG A 209 2.11 -25.15 -9.64
CA ARG A 209 2.26 -26.04 -10.83
C ARG A 209 3.71 -26.40 -11.11
N ALA A 210 4.65 -25.49 -10.85
CA ALA A 210 6.08 -25.77 -11.00
C ALA A 210 6.67 -26.68 -9.89
N GLY A 211 5.87 -26.99 -8.86
CA GLY A 211 6.28 -27.79 -7.70
C GLY A 211 7.10 -27.02 -6.66
N LEU A 212 6.99 -25.69 -6.63
CA LEU A 212 7.72 -24.83 -5.69
C LEU A 212 6.93 -24.54 -4.41
N GLY A 213 5.60 -24.40 -4.53
CA GLY A 213 4.72 -23.96 -3.45
C GLY A 213 5.09 -22.58 -2.89
N GLN A 214 4.44 -22.19 -1.80
CA GLN A 214 4.60 -20.88 -1.16
C GLN A 214 4.98 -21.02 0.31
N SER A 215 5.81 -20.10 0.82
CA SER A 215 6.09 -19.96 2.25
C SER A 215 5.02 -19.07 2.89
N LEU A 216 5.09 -17.77 2.58
CA LEU A 216 4.21 -16.71 3.05
C LEU A 216 3.79 -15.81 1.88
N CYS A 217 2.49 -15.56 1.75
CA CYS A 217 1.95 -14.62 0.77
C CYS A 217 1.28 -13.44 1.49
N ILE A 218 1.72 -12.21 1.17
CA ILE A 218 1.21 -10.97 1.76
C ILE A 218 0.57 -10.14 0.66
N SER A 219 -0.72 -9.88 0.78
CA SER A 219 -1.38 -8.90 -0.10
C SER A 219 -1.33 -7.52 0.54
N MET A 220 -0.65 -6.57 -0.10
CA MET A 220 -0.65 -5.16 0.30
C MET A 220 -2.05 -4.56 0.18
N GLY A 221 -2.75 -4.93 -0.89
CA GLY A 221 -4.03 -4.35 -1.30
C GLY A 221 -3.90 -3.33 -2.42
N GLY A 222 -5.05 -2.99 -3.01
CA GLY A 222 -5.18 -2.07 -4.15
C GLY A 222 -5.47 -0.61 -3.77
N ASP A 223 -5.56 -0.29 -2.47
CA ASP A 223 -5.84 1.08 -2.04
C ASP A 223 -4.66 2.03 -2.24
N VAL A 224 -4.95 3.34 -2.24
CA VAL A 224 -3.93 4.41 -2.37
C VAL A 224 -2.91 4.35 -1.22
N LEU A 225 -3.36 3.94 -0.04
CA LEU A 225 -2.59 3.88 1.20
C LEU A 225 -2.61 2.46 1.75
N ALA A 226 -1.45 1.79 1.73
CA ALA A 226 -1.31 0.43 2.23
C ALA A 226 -0.67 0.39 3.63
N GLY A 227 -1.23 -0.38 4.55
CA GLY A 227 -0.66 -0.59 5.90
C GLY A 227 0.67 -1.37 5.93
N THR A 228 0.91 -2.18 4.89
CA THR A 228 2.14 -2.97 4.70
C THR A 228 2.57 -2.83 3.25
N ASN A 229 3.85 -2.56 3.01
CA ASN A 229 4.39 -2.36 1.66
C ASN A 229 5.34 -3.48 1.19
N PHE A 230 5.88 -3.34 -0.02
CA PHE A 230 6.82 -4.33 -0.58
C PHE A 230 8.07 -4.48 0.27
N VAL A 231 8.65 -3.38 0.73
CA VAL A 231 9.86 -3.38 1.56
C VAL A 231 9.61 -4.09 2.89
N ASP A 232 8.45 -3.86 3.52
CA ASP A 232 8.04 -4.54 4.74
C ASP A 232 7.98 -6.06 4.54
N ALA A 233 7.33 -6.53 3.46
CA ALA A 233 7.26 -7.95 3.15
C ALA A 233 8.63 -8.55 2.80
N LEU A 234 9.45 -7.84 2.02
CA LEU A 234 10.79 -8.27 1.62
C LEU A 234 11.72 -8.45 2.82
N LYS A 235 11.63 -7.56 3.83
CA LYS A 235 12.33 -7.72 5.12
C LYS A 235 11.94 -9.01 5.84
N ILE A 236 10.67 -9.39 5.81
CA ILE A 236 10.22 -10.67 6.39
C ILE A 236 10.78 -11.84 5.59
N PHE A 237 10.68 -11.80 4.25
CA PHE A 237 11.16 -12.86 3.39
C PHE A 237 12.67 -13.05 3.44
N GLU A 238 13.43 -11.99 3.65
CA GLU A 238 14.89 -12.03 3.78
C GLU A 238 15.33 -12.93 4.93
N ASP A 239 14.75 -12.73 6.11
CA ASP A 239 15.14 -13.43 7.33
C ASP A 239 14.38 -14.76 7.52
N ASP A 240 13.37 -15.02 6.70
CA ASP A 240 12.57 -16.23 6.78
C ASP A 240 13.30 -17.46 6.21
N PRO A 241 13.68 -18.46 7.02
CA PRO A 241 14.42 -19.64 6.54
C PRO A 241 13.61 -20.50 5.57
N ASP A 242 12.28 -20.45 5.65
CA ASP A 242 11.38 -21.20 4.76
C ASP A 242 11.27 -20.56 3.36
N THR A 243 11.67 -19.30 3.22
CA THR A 243 11.63 -18.58 1.95
C THR A 243 12.98 -18.68 1.23
N GLU A 244 13.03 -19.41 0.12
CA GLU A 244 14.23 -19.52 -0.73
C GLU A 244 14.21 -18.55 -1.92
N GLY A 245 13.04 -18.08 -2.36
CA GLY A 245 12.88 -17.12 -3.45
C GLY A 245 11.71 -16.17 -3.22
N MET A 246 11.78 -14.96 -3.80
CA MET A 246 10.81 -13.90 -3.57
C MET A 246 10.16 -13.45 -4.88
N ILE A 247 8.87 -13.12 -4.84
CA ILE A 247 8.13 -12.55 -5.96
C ILE A 247 7.43 -11.26 -5.54
N ILE A 248 7.62 -10.22 -6.36
CA ILE A 248 6.93 -8.93 -6.25
C ILE A 248 5.93 -8.81 -7.40
N VAL A 249 4.65 -8.58 -7.08
CA VAL A 249 3.61 -8.29 -8.06
C VAL A 249 3.10 -6.87 -7.84
N GLY A 250 3.69 -5.92 -8.56
CA GLY A 250 3.36 -4.51 -8.54
C GLY A 250 2.39 -4.09 -9.63
N GLU A 251 2.05 -2.80 -9.62
CA GLU A 251 1.17 -2.16 -10.60
C GLU A 251 1.45 -0.65 -10.71
N ILE A 252 0.76 0.02 -11.61
CA ILE A 252 0.78 1.49 -11.73
C ILE A 252 0.37 2.20 -10.43
N GLY A 253 0.84 3.44 -10.27
CA GLY A 253 0.50 4.31 -9.15
C GLY A 253 1.39 4.17 -7.92
N GLY A 254 1.78 5.31 -7.35
CA GLY A 254 2.72 5.41 -6.23
C GLY A 254 4.16 5.01 -6.58
N THR A 255 4.99 4.94 -5.54
CA THR A 255 6.44 4.72 -5.63
C THR A 255 6.90 3.43 -4.96
N ALA A 256 5.99 2.61 -4.43
CA ALA A 256 6.35 1.40 -3.66
C ALA A 256 7.30 0.44 -4.40
N GLU A 257 7.16 0.30 -5.73
CA GLU A 257 8.06 -0.48 -6.57
C GLU A 257 9.46 0.13 -6.68
N MET A 258 9.57 1.46 -6.62
CA MET A 258 10.86 2.17 -6.60
C MET A 258 11.56 1.96 -5.26
N ASP A 259 10.83 2.02 -4.16
CA ASP A 259 11.36 1.76 -2.82
C ASP A 259 11.84 0.31 -2.70
N ALA A 260 11.06 -0.63 -3.27
CA ALA A 260 11.47 -2.02 -3.38
C ALA A 260 12.75 -2.18 -4.23
N ALA A 261 12.86 -1.48 -5.36
CA ALA A 261 14.07 -1.49 -6.18
C ALA A 261 15.30 -0.99 -5.41
N GLU A 262 15.17 0.06 -4.60
CA GLU A 262 16.28 0.54 -3.78
C GLU A 262 16.65 -0.44 -2.67
N TRP A 263 15.64 -1.02 -2.00
CA TRP A 263 15.87 -2.07 -1.01
C TRP A 263 16.57 -3.30 -1.63
N ILE A 264 16.19 -3.71 -2.85
CA ILE A 264 16.82 -4.85 -3.55
C ILE A 264 18.29 -4.55 -3.83
N LYS A 265 18.65 -3.33 -4.26
CA LYS A 265 20.06 -2.95 -4.47
C LYS A 265 20.86 -3.03 -3.19
N ASP A 266 20.32 -2.52 -2.09
CA ASP A 266 20.94 -2.59 -0.78
C ASP A 266 21.11 -4.06 -0.34
N TYR A 267 20.04 -4.86 -0.42
CA TYR A 267 20.05 -6.29 -0.11
C TYR A 267 21.13 -7.05 -0.90
N ASN A 268 21.20 -6.83 -2.22
CA ASN A 268 22.20 -7.45 -3.08
C ASN A 268 23.63 -7.01 -2.76
N ARG A 269 23.81 -5.79 -2.24
CA ARG A 269 25.14 -5.27 -1.83
C ARG A 269 25.57 -5.84 -0.48
N ARG A 270 24.66 -5.92 0.49
CA ARG A 270 24.99 -6.30 1.88
C ARG A 270 24.93 -7.80 2.16
N THR A 271 24.30 -8.58 1.28
CA THR A 271 24.13 -10.01 1.46
C THR A 271 25.03 -10.79 0.50
N ALA A 272 25.88 -11.66 1.03
CA ALA A 272 26.83 -12.44 0.22
C ALA A 272 26.13 -13.42 -0.75
N ASN A 273 24.94 -13.91 -0.38
CA ASN A 273 24.16 -14.86 -1.18
C ASN A 273 22.67 -14.44 -1.17
N PRO A 274 22.27 -13.36 -1.85
CA PRO A 274 20.93 -12.79 -1.77
C PRO A 274 19.92 -13.71 -2.44
N LYS A 275 18.80 -14.05 -1.79
CA LYS A 275 17.74 -14.92 -2.34
C LYS A 275 17.26 -14.36 -3.71
N PRO A 276 16.99 -15.20 -4.73
CA PRO A 276 16.52 -14.71 -6.03
C PRO A 276 15.19 -13.99 -5.91
N ILE A 277 15.07 -12.86 -6.61
CA ILE A 277 13.87 -12.01 -6.63
C ILE A 277 13.37 -11.93 -8.07
N MET A 278 12.07 -12.16 -8.26
CA MET A 278 11.38 -11.95 -9.52
C MET A 278 10.31 -10.88 -9.36
N ALA A 279 9.99 -10.16 -10.43
CA ALA A 279 8.93 -9.15 -10.38
C ALA A 279 8.09 -9.01 -11.65
N LEU A 280 6.89 -8.49 -11.48
CA LEU A 280 5.97 -8.06 -12.54
C LEU A 280 5.38 -6.70 -12.17
N VAL A 281 5.21 -5.82 -13.16
CA VAL A 281 4.53 -4.53 -13.00
C VAL A 281 3.31 -4.52 -13.92
N GLY A 282 2.11 -4.52 -13.35
CA GLY A 282 0.85 -4.38 -14.07
C GLY A 282 0.62 -2.95 -14.59
N GLY A 283 -0.14 -2.82 -15.67
CA GLY A 283 -0.60 -1.52 -16.19
C GLY A 283 0.34 -0.82 -17.18
N LEU A 284 1.28 -1.54 -17.83
CA LEU A 284 2.18 -0.98 -18.87
C LEU A 284 1.43 -0.26 -20.01
N TYR A 285 0.21 -0.70 -20.33
CA TYR A 285 -0.65 -0.12 -21.37
C TYR A 285 -1.84 0.66 -20.80
N ALA A 286 -1.79 1.03 -19.51
CA ALA A 286 -2.89 1.74 -18.89
C ALA A 286 -3.00 3.18 -19.47
N PRO A 287 -4.21 3.63 -19.82
CA PRO A 287 -4.44 5.00 -20.25
C PRO A 287 -4.12 6.00 -19.13
N SER A 288 -3.47 7.11 -19.50
CA SER A 288 -3.02 8.12 -18.55
C SER A 288 -4.19 8.86 -17.87
N GLY A 289 -4.10 9.02 -16.55
CA GLY A 289 -5.11 9.73 -15.75
C GLY A 289 -6.42 8.96 -15.57
N ARG A 290 -6.41 7.63 -15.77
CA ARG A 290 -7.54 6.74 -15.50
C ARG A 290 -7.22 5.83 -14.31
N ILE A 291 -8.23 5.58 -13.48
CA ILE A 291 -8.17 4.61 -12.39
C ILE A 291 -8.49 3.22 -12.96
N MET A 292 -7.56 2.28 -12.81
CA MET A 292 -7.65 0.94 -13.37
C MET A 292 -8.17 -0.07 -12.34
N GLY A 293 -9.47 -0.02 -12.04
CA GLY A 293 -10.12 -0.95 -11.11
C GLY A 293 -9.80 -0.64 -9.64
N HIS A 294 -8.56 -0.90 -9.20
CA HIS A 294 -8.12 -0.58 -7.85
C HIS A 294 -8.03 0.94 -7.64
N ALA A 295 -8.40 1.42 -6.44
CA ALA A 295 -8.37 2.84 -6.10
C ALA A 295 -6.98 3.48 -6.22
N GLY A 296 -5.91 2.70 -5.97
CA GLY A 296 -4.52 3.13 -6.12
C GLY A 296 -3.94 3.00 -7.52
N ALA A 297 -4.62 2.33 -8.46
CA ALA A 297 -4.08 2.00 -9.78
C ALA A 297 -4.22 3.16 -10.79
N TRP A 298 -3.54 4.27 -10.49
CA TRP A 298 -3.39 5.43 -11.36
C TRP A 298 -2.09 6.16 -11.01
N THR A 299 -1.42 6.71 -12.02
CA THR A 299 -0.19 7.51 -11.85
C THR A 299 -0.55 8.95 -11.53
N ALA A 300 -0.18 9.41 -10.33
CA ALA A 300 -0.31 10.81 -9.97
C ALA A 300 0.76 11.67 -10.64
N ILE A 301 0.54 12.99 -10.65
CA ILE A 301 1.50 13.93 -11.20
C ILE A 301 2.83 13.81 -10.44
N GLY A 302 3.91 13.57 -11.19
CA GLY A 302 5.25 13.40 -10.62
C GLY A 302 5.53 12.03 -10.02
N GLU A 303 4.63 11.06 -10.16
CA GLU A 303 4.90 9.65 -9.85
C GLU A 303 5.50 8.92 -11.06
N PRO A 304 6.30 7.86 -10.82
CA PRO A 304 6.89 7.08 -11.89
C PRO A 304 5.81 6.30 -12.68
N GLY A 305 6.01 6.25 -14.00
CA GLY A 305 5.20 5.41 -14.89
C GLY A 305 5.48 3.91 -14.68
N PRO A 306 4.61 3.02 -15.19
CA PRO A 306 4.81 1.56 -15.08
C PRO A 306 6.12 1.09 -15.71
N GLU A 307 6.52 1.67 -16.84
CA GLU A 307 7.78 1.35 -17.52
C GLU A 307 8.99 1.78 -16.68
N GLU A 308 8.92 2.93 -16.02
CA GLU A 308 9.99 3.39 -15.13
C GLU A 308 10.17 2.45 -13.93
N LYS A 309 9.05 2.01 -13.33
CA LYS A 309 9.05 1.01 -12.25
C LYS A 309 9.63 -0.33 -12.70
N TYR A 310 9.23 -0.80 -13.89
CA TYR A 310 9.77 -2.02 -14.49
C TYR A 310 11.29 -1.94 -14.58
N GLN A 311 11.80 -0.87 -15.18
CA GLN A 311 13.23 -0.68 -15.37
C GLN A 311 13.97 -0.47 -14.05
N ALA A 312 13.35 0.16 -13.05
CA ALA A 312 13.95 0.32 -11.73
C ALA A 312 14.18 -1.03 -11.05
N LEU A 313 13.17 -1.90 -11.04
CA LEU A 313 13.26 -3.25 -10.49
C LEU A 313 14.27 -4.12 -11.26
N GLU A 314 14.26 -4.05 -12.59
CA GLU A 314 15.22 -4.76 -13.45
C GLU A 314 16.66 -4.34 -13.13
N ARG A 315 16.92 -3.03 -13.09
CA ARG A 315 18.25 -2.48 -12.76
C ARG A 315 18.69 -2.81 -11.33
N ALA A 316 17.75 -3.02 -10.41
CA ALA A 316 18.07 -3.45 -9.05
C ALA A 316 18.52 -4.91 -8.97
N GLY A 317 18.23 -5.72 -10.00
CA GLY A 317 18.59 -7.13 -10.07
C GLY A 317 17.40 -8.08 -9.92
N ALA A 318 16.16 -7.59 -9.92
CA ALA A 318 14.99 -8.46 -10.00
C ALA A 318 14.84 -9.02 -11.42
N VAL A 319 14.51 -10.31 -11.53
CA VAL A 319 14.21 -10.94 -12.83
C VAL A 319 12.77 -10.63 -13.21
N MET A 320 12.60 -9.81 -14.25
CA MET A 320 11.28 -9.36 -14.70
C MET A 320 10.55 -10.42 -15.51
N VAL A 321 9.23 -10.52 -15.32
CA VAL A 321 8.31 -11.28 -16.18
C VAL A 321 7.17 -10.38 -16.67
N ASN A 322 6.66 -10.70 -17.86
CA ASN A 322 5.54 -9.99 -18.49
C ASN A 322 4.19 -10.70 -18.33
N HIS A 323 4.15 -11.86 -17.67
CA HIS A 323 2.91 -12.58 -17.39
C HIS A 323 3.09 -13.47 -16.13
N PRO A 324 2.11 -13.52 -15.21
CA PRO A 324 2.26 -14.27 -13.95
C PRO A 324 2.46 -15.77 -14.14
N GLU A 325 1.96 -16.35 -15.23
CA GLU A 325 2.17 -17.78 -15.54
C GLU A 325 3.66 -18.18 -15.60
N LYS A 326 4.55 -17.22 -15.90
CA LYS A 326 5.98 -17.46 -16.11
C LYS A 326 6.77 -17.53 -14.81
N PHE A 327 6.19 -17.14 -13.67
CA PHE A 327 6.89 -17.11 -12.39
C PHE A 327 7.41 -18.48 -11.97
N GLY A 328 6.58 -19.53 -12.02
CA GLY A 328 6.90 -20.87 -11.53
C GLY A 328 8.14 -21.47 -12.17
N GLU A 329 8.13 -21.70 -13.48
CA GLU A 329 9.25 -22.35 -14.19
C GLU A 329 10.53 -21.49 -14.17
N ARG A 330 10.40 -20.16 -14.22
CA ARG A 330 11.55 -19.25 -14.12
C ARG A 330 12.17 -19.29 -12.73
N MET A 331 11.37 -19.21 -11.66
CA MET A 331 11.87 -19.29 -10.28
C MET A 331 12.53 -20.65 -10.01
N LYS A 332 11.93 -21.74 -10.51
CA LYS A 332 12.50 -23.09 -10.42
C LYS A 332 13.88 -23.16 -11.06
N THR A 333 14.05 -22.55 -12.23
CA THR A 333 15.34 -22.45 -12.92
C THR A 333 16.36 -21.64 -12.11
N LEU A 334 15.95 -20.49 -11.56
CA LEU A 334 16.83 -19.64 -10.73
C LEU A 334 17.33 -20.39 -9.49
N LEU A 335 16.42 -21.04 -8.76
CA LEU A 335 16.76 -21.82 -7.57
C LEU A 335 17.69 -23.00 -7.91
N ALA A 336 17.43 -23.74 -8.98
CA ALA A 336 18.27 -24.85 -9.41
C ALA A 336 19.70 -24.40 -9.83
N SER A 337 19.82 -23.26 -10.49
CA SER A 337 21.12 -22.71 -10.91
C SER A 337 22.00 -22.33 -9.72
N ARG A 338 21.39 -21.81 -8.66
CA ARG A 338 22.06 -21.41 -7.41
C ARG A 338 22.59 -22.61 -6.63
N SER A 339 21.82 -23.69 -6.52
CA SER A 339 22.28 -24.94 -5.87
C SER A 339 23.52 -25.52 -6.57
N ARG A 340 23.63 -25.36 -7.91
CA ARG A 340 24.81 -25.79 -8.67
C ARG A 340 26.01 -24.87 -8.46
N ALA A 341 25.79 -23.55 -8.40
CA ALA A 341 26.85 -22.58 -8.15
C ALA A 341 27.47 -22.75 -6.74
N SER A 342 26.67 -23.02 -5.71
CA SER A 342 27.18 -23.31 -4.36
C SER A 342 27.94 -24.65 -4.27
N GLY A 343 27.63 -25.61 -5.14
CA GLY A 343 28.39 -26.87 -5.27
C GLY A 343 29.68 -26.77 -6.09
N ALA A 344 29.75 -25.83 -7.03
CA ALA A 344 30.90 -25.66 -7.93
C ALA A 344 32.09 -24.90 -7.30
N VAL A 345 31.87 -24.14 -6.22
CA VAL A 345 32.94 -23.43 -5.50
C VAL A 345 33.97 -24.38 -4.85
N ALA A 346 33.69 -25.68 -4.78
CA ALA A 346 34.67 -26.68 -4.35
C ALA A 346 35.74 -27.00 -5.39
N THR A 347 35.58 -26.65 -6.67
CA THR A 347 36.60 -26.96 -7.70
C THR A 347 36.49 -26.03 -8.92
N SER A 348 37.31 -24.97 -8.98
CA SER A 348 38.00 -24.54 -10.22
C SER A 348 38.65 -23.15 -10.07
N ASN A 349 39.97 -23.15 -9.86
CA ASN A 349 40.84 -22.08 -10.35
C ASN A 349 41.03 -22.30 -11.85
N ALA A 350 40.37 -21.53 -12.71
CA ALA A 350 40.78 -21.34 -14.09
C ALA A 350 40.18 -20.03 -14.64
N ALA A 351 41.01 -18.99 -14.70
CA ALA A 351 40.71 -17.72 -15.32
C ALA A 351 40.47 -17.86 -16.83
N GLY A 352 39.29 -17.46 -17.29
CA GLY A 352 38.93 -17.36 -18.70
C GLY A 352 38.36 -15.98 -19.01
N GLN A 353 39.23 -15.06 -19.40
CA GLN A 353 38.90 -13.69 -19.79
C GLN A 353 38.06 -13.69 -21.08
N ARG A 354 36.80 -13.24 -21.03
CA ARG A 354 35.99 -12.98 -22.24
C ARG A 354 35.63 -11.51 -22.31
N ARG A 355 36.22 -10.81 -23.30
CA ARG A 355 35.90 -9.43 -23.68
C ARG A 355 34.56 -9.40 -24.42
N GLY A 356 33.61 -8.61 -23.92
CA GLY A 356 32.35 -8.31 -24.61
C GLY A 356 32.41 -6.94 -25.28
N LEU A 357 32.09 -6.89 -26.57
CA LEU A 357 32.00 -5.66 -27.37
C LEU A 357 30.76 -4.86 -26.99
N HIS A 358 30.96 -3.59 -26.63
CA HIS A 358 29.88 -2.62 -26.44
C HIS A 358 29.42 -2.06 -27.79
N THR A 359 28.17 -2.32 -28.20
CA THR A 359 27.50 -1.54 -29.23
C THR A 359 26.47 -0.63 -28.57
N MET A 360 26.81 0.66 -28.44
CA MET A 360 25.88 1.70 -28.04
C MET A 360 24.83 1.90 -29.13
N ARG A 361 23.54 1.71 -28.82
CA ARG A 361 22.43 2.10 -29.69
C ARG A 361 21.89 3.44 -29.21
N ARG A 362 22.01 4.45 -30.07
CA ARG A 362 21.57 5.83 -29.83
C ARG A 362 20.04 5.89 -29.84
N VAL A 363 19.43 6.32 -28.74
CA VAL A 363 17.99 6.57 -28.63
C VAL A 363 17.69 7.91 -29.31
N ILE A 364 16.75 7.92 -30.26
CA ILE A 364 16.22 9.14 -30.89
C ILE A 364 15.05 9.63 -30.03
N PRO A 365 14.99 10.91 -29.61
CA PRO A 365 13.83 11.42 -28.88
C PRO A 365 12.65 11.56 -29.84
N ARG A 366 11.56 10.85 -29.55
CA ARG A 366 10.29 11.02 -30.27
C ARG A 366 9.54 12.18 -29.62
N ARG A 367 9.29 13.25 -30.39
CA ARG A 367 8.42 14.37 -29.98
C ARG A 367 7.07 13.83 -29.54
N GLN A 368 6.67 14.10 -28.29
CA GLN A 368 5.30 13.92 -27.83
C GLN A 368 4.43 14.97 -28.53
N GLY A 369 3.48 14.52 -29.34
CA GLY A 369 2.39 15.36 -29.83
C GLY A 369 1.36 15.57 -28.74
N MET A 370 0.81 16.78 -28.66
CA MET A 370 -0.40 17.08 -27.90
C MET A 370 -1.54 16.19 -28.39
N PHE A 371 -2.08 15.36 -27.50
CA PHE A 371 -3.33 14.65 -27.74
C PHE A 371 -4.51 15.54 -27.31
N PRO A 372 -5.59 15.61 -28.12
CA PRO A 372 -6.77 16.38 -27.76
C PRO A 372 -7.46 15.78 -26.53
N GLN A 373 -8.00 16.65 -25.69
CA GLN A 373 -8.81 16.31 -24.53
C GLN A 373 -10.11 15.64 -25.00
N ASN A 374 -10.19 14.32 -24.88
CA ASN A 374 -11.48 13.63 -24.82
C ASN A 374 -11.68 13.05 -23.42
N GLN A 375 -12.91 13.19 -22.97
CA GLN A 375 -13.35 13.17 -21.60
C GLN A 375 -13.02 11.84 -20.90
N LYS A 376 -12.43 11.97 -19.73
CA LYS A 376 -11.94 10.90 -18.87
C LYS A 376 -12.99 10.68 -17.80
N ARG A 377 -13.29 9.44 -17.41
CA ARG A 377 -14.02 9.16 -16.15
C ARG A 377 -13.43 10.02 -15.05
N SER A 378 -14.16 11.05 -14.65
CA SER A 378 -13.63 12.03 -13.74
C SER A 378 -14.54 12.08 -12.54
N LEU A 379 -14.03 11.52 -11.44
CA LEU A 379 -14.28 12.01 -10.09
C LEU A 379 -13.84 13.48 -9.91
N PHE A 380 -13.55 14.19 -11.01
CA PHE A 380 -13.23 15.60 -11.04
C PHE A 380 -14.47 16.39 -11.39
N VAL A 381 -14.67 17.47 -10.67
CA VAL A 381 -15.67 18.48 -11.03
C VAL A 381 -15.15 19.36 -12.16
N LYS A 382 -16.06 20.04 -12.86
CA LYS A 382 -15.70 21.03 -13.89
C LYS A 382 -14.92 22.19 -13.24
N GLN A 383 -14.04 22.83 -14.00
CA GLN A 383 -13.19 23.91 -13.46
C GLN A 383 -14.01 25.02 -12.79
N PHE A 384 -15.11 25.47 -13.41
CA PHE A 384 -15.95 26.51 -12.80
C PHE A 384 -16.53 26.08 -11.44
N GLN A 385 -16.89 24.81 -11.26
CA GLN A 385 -17.39 24.26 -9.99
C GLN A 385 -16.28 24.23 -8.93
N ALA A 386 -15.05 23.88 -9.31
CA ALA A 386 -13.89 23.97 -8.42
C ALA A 386 -13.60 25.43 -8.01
N LEU A 387 -13.72 26.38 -8.96
CA LEU A 387 -13.58 27.81 -8.66
C LEU A 387 -14.71 28.33 -7.77
N ASP A 388 -15.95 27.84 -7.93
CA ASP A 388 -17.08 28.18 -7.06
C ASP A 388 -16.83 27.74 -5.60
N MET A 389 -16.32 26.51 -5.40
CA MET A 389 -15.94 26.03 -4.06
C MET A 389 -14.88 26.93 -3.41
N LEU A 390 -13.93 27.47 -4.19
CA LEU A 390 -12.93 28.43 -3.69
C LEU A 390 -13.56 29.80 -3.36
N ARG A 391 -14.52 30.28 -4.16
CA ARG A 391 -15.26 31.52 -3.88
C ARG A 391 -16.05 31.42 -2.58
N GLU A 392 -16.69 30.29 -2.32
CA GLU A 392 -17.42 30.03 -1.08
C GLU A 392 -16.50 30.11 0.15
N LYS A 393 -15.22 29.75 0.00
CA LYS A 393 -14.16 29.91 1.01
C LYS A 393 -13.48 31.29 0.98
N SER A 394 -14.08 32.28 0.31
CA SER A 394 -13.57 33.67 0.20
C SER A 394 -12.20 33.80 -0.47
N ILE A 395 -11.81 32.84 -1.33
CA ILE A 395 -10.58 32.92 -2.10
C ILE A 395 -10.82 33.73 -3.38
N PRO A 396 -9.99 34.74 -3.70
CA PRO A 396 -10.09 35.47 -4.97
C PRO A 396 -9.83 34.55 -6.15
N VAL A 397 -10.78 34.51 -7.10
CA VAL A 397 -10.65 33.72 -8.33
C VAL A 397 -10.94 34.55 -9.57
N ARG A 398 -10.15 34.33 -10.62
CA ARG A 398 -10.35 34.93 -11.94
C ARG A 398 -9.89 33.94 -13.00
N GLU A 399 -10.84 33.27 -13.65
CA GLU A 399 -10.52 32.28 -14.67
C GLU A 399 -9.70 32.93 -15.81
N ALA A 400 -8.54 32.35 -16.09
CA ALA A 400 -7.62 32.82 -17.11
C ALA A 400 -6.84 31.65 -17.73
N THR A 401 -6.34 31.85 -18.95
CA THR A 401 -5.41 30.90 -19.55
C THR A 401 -4.10 30.86 -18.75
N PRO A 402 -3.45 29.69 -18.62
CA PRO A 402 -2.18 29.58 -17.90
C PRO A 402 -1.15 30.57 -18.42
N ALA A 403 -0.49 31.29 -17.51
CA ALA A 403 0.61 32.21 -17.81
C ALA A 403 1.91 31.69 -17.22
N GLU A 404 3.06 32.04 -17.80
CA GLU A 404 4.37 31.62 -17.29
C GLU A 404 4.66 32.12 -15.87
N SER A 405 4.02 33.21 -15.46
CA SER A 405 4.10 33.77 -14.10
C SER A 405 3.28 33.01 -13.06
N ASP A 406 2.47 32.04 -13.48
CA ASP A 406 1.63 31.29 -12.56
C ASP A 406 2.47 30.29 -11.77
N ILE A 407 2.09 30.13 -10.51
CA ILE A 407 2.56 29.13 -9.57
C ILE A 407 1.53 28.00 -9.53
N TYR A 408 2.01 26.77 -9.43
CA TYR A 408 1.18 25.59 -9.28
C TYR A 408 1.20 25.10 -7.82
N LEU A 409 0.02 25.01 -7.21
CA LEU A 409 -0.18 24.41 -5.90
C LEU A 409 -1.13 23.22 -6.01
N ASN A 410 -0.81 22.15 -5.31
CA ASN A 410 -1.61 20.93 -5.32
C ASN A 410 -1.66 20.35 -3.91
N LEU A 411 -2.85 20.16 -3.38
CA LEU A 411 -3.08 19.40 -2.14
C LEU A 411 -3.56 17.99 -2.50
N THR A 412 -2.79 16.98 -2.12
CA THR A 412 -3.08 15.58 -2.44
C THR A 412 -2.57 14.64 -1.34
N VAL A 413 -2.60 13.34 -1.59
CA VAL A 413 -2.11 12.29 -0.70
C VAL A 413 -0.71 11.87 -1.12
N ASP A 414 0.25 11.98 -0.20
CA ASP A 414 1.56 11.38 -0.38
C ASP A 414 1.52 9.93 0.09
N ARG A 415 1.61 9.02 -0.88
CA ARG A 415 1.51 7.57 -0.66
C ARG A 415 2.73 6.99 0.06
N THR A 416 3.86 7.69 0.04
CA THR A 416 5.09 7.28 0.75
C THR A 416 5.04 7.75 2.19
N ALA A 417 4.71 9.04 2.37
CA ALA A 417 4.58 9.63 3.69
C ALA A 417 3.32 9.13 4.41
N LEU A 418 2.33 8.54 3.70
CA LEU A 418 1.05 8.07 4.23
C LEU A 418 0.30 9.20 4.96
N SER A 419 0.22 10.36 4.30
CA SER A 419 -0.38 11.58 4.85
C SER A 419 -0.81 12.54 3.73
N PRO A 420 -1.59 13.59 4.03
CA PRO A 420 -1.76 14.72 3.12
C PRO A 420 -0.42 15.38 2.80
N CYS A 421 -0.36 16.05 1.66
CA CYS A 421 0.84 16.69 1.16
C CYS A 421 0.52 17.86 0.24
N ILE A 422 1.26 18.94 0.41
CA ILE A 422 1.25 20.08 -0.51
C ILE A 422 2.39 19.88 -1.50
N LEU A 423 2.08 19.90 -2.80
CA LEU A 423 3.04 20.05 -3.88
C LEU A 423 3.03 21.51 -4.29
N ALA A 424 4.20 22.13 -4.32
CA ALA A 424 4.36 23.52 -4.75
C ALA A 424 5.40 23.61 -5.86
N SER A 425 5.03 24.20 -6.99
CA SER A 425 5.89 24.40 -8.15
C SER A 425 6.05 25.89 -8.46
N THR A 426 7.28 26.33 -8.72
CA THR A 426 7.54 27.70 -9.20
C THR A 426 7.17 27.90 -10.68
N SER A 427 6.69 26.85 -11.37
CA SER A 427 6.16 26.92 -12.73
C SER A 427 4.63 26.75 -12.77
N ALA A 428 4.02 27.22 -13.86
CA ALA A 428 2.57 27.17 -14.10
C ALA A 428 1.98 25.74 -14.12
N ASP A 429 2.81 24.77 -14.46
CA ASP A 429 2.48 23.34 -14.43
C ASP A 429 3.56 22.57 -13.66
N PHE A 430 3.28 21.30 -13.36
CA PHE A 430 4.23 20.44 -12.68
C PHE A 430 5.48 20.21 -13.52
N THR A 431 6.63 20.58 -12.97
CA THR A 431 7.94 20.14 -13.45
C THR A 431 8.75 19.55 -12.28
N PRO A 432 9.36 18.35 -12.40
CA PRO A 432 10.08 17.74 -11.29
C PRO A 432 11.17 18.63 -10.69
N ALA A 433 11.86 19.43 -11.52
CA ALA A 433 12.95 20.30 -11.07
C ALA A 433 12.47 21.54 -10.30
N ALA A 434 11.24 22.00 -10.52
CA ALA A 434 10.68 23.18 -9.88
C ALA A 434 9.71 22.85 -8.73
N THR A 435 9.42 21.56 -8.51
CA THR A 435 8.36 21.12 -7.59
C THR A 435 8.93 20.45 -6.34
N SER A 436 8.47 20.90 -5.17
CA SER A 436 8.74 20.27 -3.87
C SER A 436 7.47 19.71 -3.25
N ARG A 437 7.64 18.69 -2.40
CA ARG A 437 6.57 18.01 -1.63
C ARG A 437 6.70 18.35 -0.15
N PHE A 438 5.59 18.70 0.47
CA PHE A 438 5.49 19.09 1.88
C PHE A 438 4.39 18.24 2.55
N PRO A 439 4.71 16.99 2.96
CA PRO A 439 3.77 16.16 3.71
C PRO A 439 3.51 16.75 5.10
N PHE A 440 2.28 16.64 5.59
CA PHE A 440 1.89 17.15 6.91
C PHE A 440 0.90 16.20 7.63
N PRO A 441 0.78 16.25 8.96
CA PRO A 441 -0.12 15.38 9.71
C PRO A 441 -1.59 15.53 9.31
N TYR A 442 -2.33 14.43 9.19
CA TYR A 442 -3.76 14.48 8.87
C TYR A 442 -4.62 15.15 9.98
N ALA A 443 -4.07 15.21 11.20
CA ALA A 443 -4.68 15.86 12.36
C ALA A 443 -4.49 17.39 12.37
N THR A 444 -3.76 17.98 11.41
CA THR A 444 -3.61 19.43 11.30
C THR A 444 -4.99 20.10 11.17
N THR A 445 -5.23 21.12 11.98
CA THR A 445 -6.50 21.86 12.01
C THR A 445 -6.39 23.24 11.39
N GLN A 446 -5.24 23.91 11.53
CA GLN A 446 -5.05 25.28 11.08
C GLN A 446 -3.68 25.50 10.42
N PHE A 447 -3.68 26.26 9.33
CA PHE A 447 -2.49 26.76 8.64
C PHE A 447 -2.25 28.25 8.88
N THR A 448 -3.23 28.95 9.44
CA THR A 448 -3.24 30.42 9.61
C THR A 448 -2.55 30.90 10.88
N ASP A 449 -2.17 30.01 11.79
CA ASP A 449 -1.33 30.36 12.92
C ASP A 449 0.03 30.81 12.38
N GLY A 450 0.42 32.05 12.66
CA GLY A 450 1.53 32.76 12.01
C GLY A 450 2.92 32.10 12.07
N GLU A 451 3.04 30.93 12.70
CA GLU A 451 4.25 30.12 12.83
C GLU A 451 4.09 28.70 12.24
N ASN A 452 3.16 28.50 11.30
CA ASN A 452 2.99 27.19 10.68
C ASN A 452 4.19 26.83 9.77
N SER A 453 5.02 25.91 10.25
CA SER A 453 6.24 25.44 9.56
C SER A 453 6.03 24.97 8.11
N ILE A 454 4.85 24.44 7.77
CA ILE A 454 4.54 23.99 6.41
C ILE A 454 4.35 25.20 5.49
N VAL A 455 3.60 26.21 5.93
CA VAL A 455 3.40 27.44 5.15
C VAL A 455 4.74 28.14 4.92
N GLU A 456 5.61 28.17 5.93
CA GLU A 456 6.95 28.73 5.79
C GLU A 456 7.81 27.99 4.77
N ALA A 457 7.79 26.66 4.82
CA ALA A 457 8.53 25.81 3.88
C ALA A 457 8.03 26.00 2.44
N VAL A 458 6.71 26.03 2.24
CA VAL A 458 6.09 26.27 0.93
C VAL A 458 6.43 27.67 0.42
N ALA A 459 6.30 28.71 1.27
CA ALA A 459 6.62 30.08 0.90
C ALA A 459 8.10 30.27 0.52
N SER A 460 8.99 29.61 1.26
CA SER A 460 10.43 29.62 0.99
C SER A 460 10.76 28.97 -0.36
N HIS A 461 10.18 27.79 -0.64
CA HIS A 461 10.36 27.11 -1.93
C HIS A 461 9.84 27.94 -3.11
N LEU A 462 8.69 28.57 -2.94
CA LEU A 462 8.09 29.45 -3.93
C LEU A 462 8.75 30.84 -4.02
N GLN A 463 9.73 31.13 -3.15
CA GLN A 463 10.45 32.41 -3.08
C GLN A 463 9.51 33.62 -2.90
N LEU A 464 8.46 33.42 -2.10
CA LEU A 464 7.43 34.45 -1.87
C LEU A 464 7.88 35.48 -0.84
N PRO A 465 7.53 36.77 -1.00
CA PRO A 465 7.85 37.79 -0.02
C PRO A 465 7.10 37.55 1.30
N PRO A 466 7.62 38.01 2.45
CA PRO A 466 6.96 37.83 3.75
C PRO A 466 5.50 38.32 3.80
N SER A 467 5.17 39.38 3.05
CA SER A 467 3.80 39.91 2.94
C SER A 467 2.80 38.93 2.32
N ALA A 468 3.27 37.98 1.50
CA ALA A 468 2.44 37.01 0.80
C ALA A 468 2.10 35.78 1.68
N LYS A 469 2.82 35.56 2.79
CA LYS A 469 2.68 34.36 3.63
C LYS A 469 1.27 34.20 4.21
N GLY A 470 0.66 35.28 4.68
CA GLY A 470 -0.70 35.24 5.25
C GLY A 470 -1.74 34.80 4.22
N ARG A 471 -1.65 35.31 2.99
CA ARG A 471 -2.55 34.93 1.88
C ARG A 471 -2.32 33.50 1.38
N LEU A 472 -1.06 33.05 1.37
CA LEU A 472 -0.74 31.65 1.10
C LEU A 472 -1.37 30.73 2.16
N ALA A 473 -1.28 31.11 3.45
CA ALA A 473 -1.90 30.36 4.54
C ALA A 473 -3.43 30.27 4.39
N GLU A 474 -4.10 31.38 4.03
CA GLU A 474 -5.54 31.40 3.73
C GLU A 474 -5.91 30.45 2.58
N LEU A 475 -5.14 30.47 1.47
CA LEU A 475 -5.36 29.57 0.35
C LEU A 475 -5.16 28.09 0.73
N ILE A 476 -4.08 27.77 1.44
CA ILE A 476 -3.80 26.41 1.92
C ILE A 476 -4.90 25.95 2.89
N GLN A 477 -5.35 26.82 3.79
CA GLN A 477 -6.45 26.55 4.72
C GLN A 477 -7.75 26.24 3.97
N ALA A 478 -8.12 27.06 2.99
CA ALA A 478 -9.32 26.83 2.17
C ALA A 478 -9.25 25.51 1.40
N LEU A 479 -8.10 25.20 0.78
CA LEU A 479 -7.87 23.91 0.13
C LEU A 479 -7.97 22.75 1.13
N TRP A 480 -7.38 22.88 2.32
CA TRP A 480 -7.46 21.85 3.36
C TRP A 480 -8.87 21.60 3.86
N GLU A 481 -9.65 22.66 4.05
CA GLU A 481 -11.06 22.56 4.42
C GLU A 481 -11.86 21.84 3.33
N ILE A 482 -11.72 22.25 2.06
CA ILE A 482 -12.38 21.55 0.94
C ILE A 482 -11.94 20.09 0.89
N PHE A 483 -10.63 19.83 1.08
CA PHE A 483 -10.07 18.48 1.06
C PHE A 483 -10.76 17.59 2.08
N LYS A 484 -10.89 18.06 3.33
CA LYS A 484 -11.50 17.33 4.43
C LYS A 484 -13.02 17.25 4.34
N GLU A 485 -13.67 18.37 4.05
CA GLU A 485 -15.14 18.49 4.04
C GLU A 485 -15.76 17.76 2.86
N LYS A 486 -15.07 17.73 1.71
CA LYS A 486 -15.59 17.15 0.45
C LYS A 486 -14.96 15.81 0.07
N GLU A 487 -14.16 15.22 0.96
CA GLU A 487 -13.46 13.95 0.72
C GLU A 487 -12.58 13.99 -0.55
N ALA A 488 -11.82 15.07 -0.73
CA ALA A 488 -10.98 15.22 -1.91
C ALA A 488 -9.71 14.35 -1.79
N TYR A 489 -9.30 13.71 -2.89
CA TYR A 489 -7.96 13.09 -2.96
C TYR A 489 -6.95 13.99 -3.69
N LEU A 490 -7.43 15.02 -4.38
CA LEU A 490 -6.61 15.89 -5.21
C LEU A 490 -7.28 17.26 -5.40
N LEU A 491 -6.60 18.33 -5.01
CA LEU A 491 -7.03 19.71 -5.27
C LEU A 491 -5.88 20.49 -5.91
N GLU A 492 -5.98 20.72 -7.21
CA GLU A 492 -4.97 21.47 -7.96
C GLU A 492 -5.45 22.88 -8.23
N VAL A 493 -4.57 23.87 -8.03
CA VAL A 493 -4.82 25.26 -8.37
C VAL A 493 -3.61 25.86 -9.08
N ARG A 494 -3.88 26.70 -10.07
CA ARG A 494 -2.92 27.64 -10.65
C ARG A 494 -3.22 29.02 -10.12
N THR A 495 -2.20 29.70 -9.63
CA THR A 495 -2.36 30.99 -8.96
C THR A 495 -1.25 31.93 -9.38
N ILE A 496 -1.57 33.21 -9.47
CA ILE A 496 -0.56 34.26 -9.55
C ILE A 496 -0.42 34.94 -8.20
N SER A 497 0.81 35.35 -7.86
CA SER A 497 1.07 36.28 -6.76
C SER A 497 1.48 37.65 -7.32
N VAL A 498 0.69 38.69 -7.04
CA VAL A 498 0.99 40.09 -7.43
C VAL A 498 0.93 40.94 -6.17
N ASP A 499 2.02 41.61 -5.82
CA ASP A 499 2.14 42.47 -4.62
C ASP A 499 1.71 41.80 -3.30
N GLY A 500 1.87 40.48 -3.21
CA GLY A 500 1.49 39.66 -2.05
C GLY A 500 0.02 39.23 -2.01
N ALA A 501 -0.80 39.62 -2.98
CA ALA A 501 -2.14 39.07 -3.18
C ALA A 501 -2.07 37.77 -3.99
N PHE A 502 -2.92 36.80 -3.65
CA PHE A 502 -3.11 35.56 -4.41
C PHE A 502 -4.42 35.61 -5.18
N GLU A 503 -4.36 35.34 -6.47
CA GLU A 503 -5.54 35.14 -7.31
C GLU A 503 -5.45 33.78 -7.98
N VAL A 504 -6.47 32.94 -7.80
CA VAL A 504 -6.55 31.62 -8.45
C VAL A 504 -7.11 31.78 -9.86
N ARG A 505 -6.38 31.25 -10.85
CA ARG A 505 -6.68 31.36 -12.29
C ARG A 505 -7.25 30.11 -12.91
N GLY A 506 -6.99 28.96 -12.30
CA GLY A 506 -7.55 27.68 -12.71
C GLY A 506 -7.52 26.67 -11.58
N ALA A 507 -8.44 25.71 -11.64
CA ALA A 507 -8.58 24.69 -10.60
C ALA A 507 -9.02 23.34 -11.20
N ARG A 508 -8.53 22.25 -10.60
CA ARG A 508 -8.90 20.88 -10.95
C ARG A 508 -8.99 20.04 -9.67
N PHE A 509 -10.21 19.74 -9.25
CA PHE A 509 -10.49 19.06 -7.98
C PHE A 509 -11.06 17.67 -8.22
N GLY A 510 -10.53 16.67 -7.54
CA GLY A 510 -10.93 15.26 -7.61
C GLY A 510 -11.32 14.70 -6.24
N PHE A 511 -12.44 13.98 -6.20
CA PHE A 511 -13.09 13.52 -4.97
C PHE A 511 -13.20 11.99 -4.87
N ASP A 512 -13.19 11.47 -3.64
CA ASP A 512 -13.20 10.04 -3.39
C ASP A 512 -14.60 9.43 -3.54
N ASP A 513 -14.72 8.46 -4.45
CA ASP A 513 -15.95 7.72 -4.70
C ASP A 513 -16.31 6.73 -3.59
N ALA A 514 -15.29 6.25 -2.86
CA ALA A 514 -15.50 5.23 -1.83
C ALA A 514 -16.38 5.78 -0.70
N ALA A 515 -16.22 7.06 -0.34
CA ALA A 515 -17.06 7.74 0.63
C ALA A 515 -18.55 7.70 0.23
N PHE A 516 -18.86 8.08 -1.01
CA PHE A 516 -20.22 8.09 -1.52
C PHE A 516 -20.80 6.68 -1.66
N ARG A 517 -20.06 5.77 -2.30
CA ARG A 517 -20.56 4.41 -2.58
C ARG A 517 -20.72 3.55 -1.33
N SER A 518 -19.93 3.79 -0.29
CA SER A 518 -20.03 3.02 0.97
C SER A 518 -20.96 3.64 2.00
N SER A 519 -21.18 4.97 1.98
CA SER A 519 -21.89 5.67 3.07
C SER A 519 -22.82 6.81 2.62
N GLY A 520 -22.91 7.11 1.32
CA GLY A 520 -23.70 8.22 0.79
C GLY A 520 -23.14 9.61 1.11
N ARG A 521 -21.94 9.71 1.70
CA ARG A 521 -21.30 11.00 2.02
C ARG A 521 -20.95 11.75 0.74
N GLN A 522 -21.07 13.08 0.78
CA GLN A 522 -20.77 13.98 -0.35
C GLN A 522 -21.66 13.78 -1.58
N GLU A 523 -22.90 13.32 -1.41
CA GLU A 523 -23.87 13.16 -2.50
C GLU A 523 -24.01 14.41 -3.38
N GLU A 524 -23.91 15.62 -2.81
CA GLU A 524 -23.93 16.87 -3.55
C GLU A 524 -22.77 17.01 -4.55
N VAL A 525 -21.57 16.52 -4.23
CA VAL A 525 -20.42 16.53 -5.13
C VAL A 525 -20.64 15.51 -6.25
N HIS A 526 -21.17 14.34 -5.92
CA HIS A 526 -21.47 13.29 -6.89
C HIS A 526 -22.60 13.67 -7.86
N ARG A 527 -23.55 14.51 -7.42
CA ARG A 527 -24.61 15.08 -8.29
C ARG A 527 -24.07 16.05 -9.36
N LEU A 528 -22.83 16.51 -9.25
CA LEU A 528 -22.20 17.36 -10.27
C LEU A 528 -21.75 16.56 -11.51
N ARG A 529 -21.80 15.22 -11.45
CA ARG A 529 -21.45 14.31 -12.53
C ARG A 529 -22.43 14.43 -13.70
N GLN A 530 -21.91 14.50 -14.92
CA GLN A 530 -22.71 14.56 -16.16
C GLN A 530 -22.51 13.27 -16.94
N LEU A 531 -23.42 12.32 -16.76
CA LEU A 531 -23.30 10.97 -17.30
C LEU A 531 -23.31 10.95 -18.83
N GLU A 532 -23.91 11.95 -19.47
CA GLU A 532 -24.00 12.09 -20.92
C GLU A 532 -22.66 12.42 -21.57
N GLU A 533 -21.73 13.01 -20.81
CA GLU A 533 -20.39 13.37 -21.27
C GLU A 533 -19.35 12.25 -21.01
N GLU A 534 -19.77 11.14 -20.40
CA GLU A 534 -18.92 9.98 -20.13
C GLU A 534 -19.04 8.89 -21.20
N VAL A 535 -18.07 7.96 -21.20
CA VAL A 535 -18.08 6.83 -22.13
C VAL A 535 -19.30 5.95 -21.82
N HIS A 536 -20.25 5.89 -22.75
CA HIS A 536 -21.54 5.23 -22.53
C HIS A 536 -21.40 3.78 -22.03
N GLU A 537 -20.55 2.97 -22.66
CA GLU A 537 -20.34 1.57 -22.27
C GLU A 537 -19.81 1.43 -20.83
N GLU A 538 -19.07 2.43 -20.37
CA GLU A 538 -18.53 2.46 -19.02
C GLU A 538 -19.60 2.84 -17.99
N VAL A 539 -20.49 3.78 -18.32
CA VAL A 539 -21.64 4.15 -17.47
C VAL A 539 -22.64 2.99 -17.39
N GLU A 540 -22.89 2.28 -18.49
CA GLU A 540 -23.75 1.10 -18.49
C GLU A 540 -23.16 -0.02 -17.63
N ALA A 541 -21.87 -0.33 -17.80
CA ALA A 541 -21.20 -1.36 -17.00
C ALA A 541 -21.23 -1.05 -15.48
N GLU A 542 -21.16 0.23 -15.10
CA GLU A 542 -21.21 0.65 -13.71
C GLU A 542 -22.53 0.27 -13.01
N LYS A 543 -23.66 0.28 -13.74
CA LYS A 543 -24.97 -0.12 -13.20
C LYS A 543 -24.98 -1.57 -12.70
N ASP A 544 -24.19 -2.43 -13.34
CA ASP A 544 -24.02 -3.83 -12.97
C ASP A 544 -22.88 -4.04 -11.95
N GLY A 545 -22.30 -2.96 -11.45
CA GLY A 545 -21.14 -3.03 -10.59
C GLY A 545 -19.91 -3.52 -11.36
N ILE A 546 -19.61 -2.98 -12.53
CA ILE A 546 -18.43 -3.34 -13.30
C ILE A 546 -17.59 -2.09 -13.60
N VAL A 547 -16.31 -2.14 -13.26
CA VAL A 547 -15.34 -1.15 -13.74
C VAL A 547 -14.91 -1.57 -15.14
N TYR A 548 -15.54 -0.97 -16.15
CA TYR A 548 -15.12 -1.12 -17.54
C TYR A 548 -14.27 0.09 -17.94
N VAL A 549 -13.12 -0.17 -18.57
CA VAL A 549 -12.26 0.86 -19.18
C VAL A 549 -12.12 0.49 -20.63
N LYS A 550 -12.75 1.27 -21.51
CA LYS A 550 -12.60 1.11 -22.97
C LYS A 550 -11.19 1.53 -23.38
N LEU A 551 -10.51 0.68 -24.15
CA LEU A 551 -9.22 0.99 -24.73
C LEU A 551 -9.39 1.48 -26.18
N ASP A 552 -8.48 2.33 -26.63
CA ASP A 552 -8.48 2.84 -28.00
C ASP A 552 -8.00 1.76 -28.98
N GLY A 553 -8.74 1.49 -30.06
CA GLY A 553 -8.37 0.54 -31.12
C GLY A 553 -9.57 -0.03 -31.90
N GLU A 554 -9.31 -0.62 -33.09
CA GLU A 554 -10.30 -1.39 -33.84
C GLU A 554 -10.61 -2.72 -33.12
N GLY A 555 -11.89 -3.00 -32.88
CA GLY A 555 -12.34 -4.09 -32.01
C GLY A 555 -12.26 -3.66 -30.56
N SER A 556 -13.33 -3.06 -30.05
CA SER A 556 -13.45 -2.47 -28.71
C SER A 556 -13.22 -3.48 -27.58
N ILE A 557 -11.95 -3.73 -27.26
CA ILE A 557 -11.52 -4.48 -26.09
C ILE A 557 -11.47 -3.49 -24.92
N GLY A 558 -11.96 -3.90 -23.75
CA GLY A 558 -11.80 -3.13 -22.53
C GLY A 558 -11.38 -4.04 -21.38
N THR A 559 -10.80 -3.44 -20.35
CA THR A 559 -10.48 -4.17 -19.12
C THR A 559 -11.68 -4.16 -18.19
N LEU A 560 -12.00 -5.32 -17.63
CA LEU A 560 -13.11 -5.51 -16.69
C LEU A 560 -12.54 -5.71 -15.28
N GLY A 561 -13.02 -4.89 -14.34
CA GLY A 561 -12.93 -5.13 -12.91
C GLY A 561 -14.32 -5.30 -12.32
N LYS A 562 -14.45 -6.03 -11.22
CA LYS A 562 -15.74 -6.17 -10.53
C LYS A 562 -15.84 -5.11 -9.44
N ILE A 563 -16.96 -4.41 -9.38
CA ILE A 563 -17.40 -3.64 -8.23
C ILE A 563 -18.17 -4.63 -7.32
N PRO A 564 -17.75 -4.88 -6.08
CA PRO A 564 -18.55 -5.66 -5.14
C PRO A 564 -19.91 -4.98 -4.89
N THR A 565 -20.96 -5.57 -5.47
CA THR A 565 -22.33 -5.36 -5.03
C THR A 565 -22.53 -6.04 -3.67
N PRO A 566 -23.17 -5.41 -2.68
CA PRO A 566 -23.75 -6.17 -1.59
C PRO A 566 -24.80 -7.07 -2.24
N SER A 567 -24.62 -8.38 -2.14
CA SER A 567 -25.50 -9.44 -2.67
C SER A 567 -25.46 -9.75 -4.18
N VAL A 568 -24.40 -10.39 -4.68
CA VAL A 568 -24.56 -11.42 -5.73
C VAL A 568 -23.56 -12.56 -5.52
N GLN A 569 -24.05 -13.71 -5.06
CA GLN A 569 -23.39 -15.01 -5.22
C GLN A 569 -23.20 -15.28 -6.71
N LEU A 570 -21.95 -15.36 -7.18
CA LEU A 570 -21.65 -15.87 -8.51
C LEU A 570 -21.86 -17.39 -8.51
N HIS A 571 -23.06 -17.84 -8.87
CA HIS A 571 -23.23 -19.14 -9.50
C HIS A 571 -22.74 -19.04 -10.94
N THR A 572 -21.53 -19.54 -11.20
CA THR A 572 -21.08 -19.84 -12.56
C THR A 572 -21.90 -21.00 -13.11
N LYS A 573 -23.04 -20.70 -13.74
CA LYS A 573 -23.71 -21.63 -14.65
C LYS A 573 -22.88 -21.69 -15.93
N THR A 574 -22.05 -22.72 -16.04
CA THR A 574 -21.59 -23.25 -17.32
C THR A 574 -22.81 -23.82 -18.04
N ASN A 575 -23.36 -23.09 -19.01
CA ASN A 575 -24.20 -23.70 -20.02
C ASN A 575 -23.35 -23.96 -21.26
N LYS A 576 -23.16 -25.25 -21.53
CA LYS A 576 -22.85 -25.79 -22.84
C LYS A 576 -23.86 -25.26 -23.86
N GLN A 577 -23.37 -24.75 -24.98
CA GLN A 577 -23.72 -25.24 -26.31
C GLN A 577 -22.53 -25.04 -27.24
#